data_AF-A0A099ZGJ0-F1
#
_entry.id   AF-A0A099ZGJ0-F1
#
_cell.length_a   1.000
_cell.length_b   1.000
_cell.length_c   1.000
_cell.angle_alpha   90.00
_cell.angle_beta   90.00
_cell.angle_gamma   90.00
#
_symmetry.space_group_name_H-M   'P 1'
#
loop_
_entity.id
_entity.type
_entity.pdbx_description
1 polymer ?
#
loop_
_entity_poly.entity_id
_entity_poly.type
_entity_poly.pdbx_seq_one_letter_code
_entity_poly.pdbx_strand_id
1 'polypeptide(L)' 'NGLKLHQVRLKLDIRKNFDTEREVKHWQRLPMEVVESLSLAGFK' A
#
# COMPACT_ATOMS: atom_id res chain seq x y z
N ASN A 1 -13.64 -14.99 24.93
CA ASN A 1 -12.45 -14.34 24.35
C ASN A 1 -12.38 -14.25 22.81
N GLY A 2 -13.21 -14.95 22.02
CA GLY A 2 -13.09 -14.91 20.54
C GLY A 2 -13.47 -13.57 19.88
N LEU A 3 -14.41 -12.82 20.46
CA LEU A 3 -14.92 -11.56 19.89
C LEU A 3 -13.85 -10.45 19.81
N LYS A 4 -12.94 -10.38 20.79
CA LYS A 4 -11.84 -9.39 20.80
C LYS A 4 -10.80 -9.68 19.70
N LEU A 5 -10.50 -10.95 19.43
CA LEU A 5 -9.56 -11.33 18.37
C LEU A 5 -10.11 -11.00 16.97
N HIS A 6 -11.42 -11.16 16.77
CA HIS A 6 -12.06 -10.81 15.51
C HIS A 6 -12.04 -9.29 15.26
N GLN A 7 -12.31 -8.48 16.30
CA GLN A 7 -12.19 -7.01 16.21
C GLN A 7 -10.77 -6.54 15.88
N VAL A 8 -9.75 -7.16 16.48
CA VAL A 8 -8.34 -6.82 16.21
C VAL A 8 -7.95 -7.20 14.78
N ARG A 9 -8.34 -8.40 14.30
CA ARG A 9 -8.11 -8.78 12.90
C ARG A 9 -8.80 -7.84 11.92
N LEU A 10 -10.05 -7.47 12.18
CA LEU A 10 -10.80 -6.53 11.32
C LEU A 10 -10.11 -5.16 11.26
N LYS A 11 -9.67 -4.61 12.41
CA LYS A 11 -8.91 -3.35 12.43
C LYS A 11 -7.59 -3.45 11.68
N LEU A 12 -6.89 -4.57 11.82
CA LEU A 12 -5.60 -4.79 11.15
C LEU A 12 -5.78 -4.90 9.63
N ASP A 13 -6.82 -5.60 9.19
CA ASP A 13 -7.16 -5.81 7.78
C ASP A 13 -7.56 -4.50 7.10
N ILE A 14 -8.39 -3.69 7.76
CA ILE A 14 -8.75 -2.35 7.28
C ILE A 14 -7.52 -1.46 7.15
N ARG A 15 -6.61 -1.47 8.14
CA ARG A 15 -5.37 -0.68 8.08
C ARG A 15 -4.49 -1.12 6.92
N LYS A 16 -4.29 -2.43 6.74
CA LYS A 16 -3.54 -2.98 5.60
C LYS A 16 -4.13 -2.55 4.26
N ASN A 17 -5.44 -2.67 4.07
CA ASN A 17 -6.08 -2.26 2.82
C ASN A 17 -5.96 -0.76 2.57
N PHE A 18 -6.03 0.06 3.61
CA PHE A 18 -5.91 1.51 3.49
C PHE A 18 -4.48 1.97 3.19
N ASP A 19 -3.48 1.29 3.75
CA ASP A 19 -2.07 1.51 3.41
C ASP A 19 -1.82 1.14 1.95
N THR A 20 -2.30 -0.02 1.47
CA THR A 20 -2.17 -0.41 0.06
C THR A 20 -2.92 0.54 -0.88
N GLU A 21 -4.13 0.98 -0.53
CA GLU A 21 -4.89 1.91 -1.39
C GLU A 21 -4.26 3.31 -1.41
N ARG A 22 -3.73 3.80 -0.29
CA ARG A 22 -2.96 5.06 -0.25
C ARG A 22 -1.67 4.95 -1.04
N GLU A 23 -0.97 3.83 -0.91
CA GLU A 23 0.25 3.58 -1.64
C GLU A 23 -0.04 3.52 -3.14
N VAL A 24 -1.06 2.77 -3.58
CA VAL A 24 -1.50 2.73 -4.99
C VAL A 24 -1.91 4.11 -5.49
N LYS A 25 -2.67 4.90 -4.72
CA LYS A 25 -3.03 6.28 -5.09
C LYS A 25 -1.82 7.21 -5.14
N HIS A 26 -0.81 6.97 -4.30
CA HIS A 26 0.44 7.71 -4.32
C HIS A 26 1.24 7.37 -5.58
N TRP A 27 1.39 6.09 -5.91
CA TRP A 27 2.04 5.63 -7.15
C TRP A 27 1.28 6.08 -8.40
N GLN A 28 -0.05 6.04 -8.41
CA GLN A 28 -0.88 6.52 -9.53
C GLN A 28 -0.83 8.05 -9.72
N ARG A 29 -0.39 8.81 -8.72
CA ARG A 29 -0.17 10.26 -8.83
C ARG A 29 1.24 10.62 -9.29
N LEU A 30 2.17 9.68 -9.30
CA LEU A 30 3.51 9.94 -9.81
C LEU A 30 3.47 10.00 -11.35
N PRO A 31 4.16 10.97 -11.97
CA PRO A 31 4.30 10.98 -13.42
C PRO A 31 4.98 9.69 -13.83
N MET A 32 4.39 8.95 -14.78
CA MET A 32 4.95 7.68 -15.28
C MET A 32 6.44 7.80 -15.65
N GLU A 33 6.87 8.94 -16.18
CA GLU A 33 8.26 9.24 -16.54
C GLU A 33 9.23 9.14 -15.33
N VAL A 34 8.78 9.53 -14.13
CA VAL A 34 9.55 9.42 -12.87
C VAL A 34 9.61 7.96 -12.41
N VAL A 35 8.50 7.23 -12.55
CA VAL A 35 8.41 5.81 -12.18
C VAL A 35 9.26 4.95 -13.12
N GLU A 36 9.25 5.22 -14.42
CA GLU A 36 10.08 4.53 -15.43
C GLU A 36 11.57 4.82 -15.21
N SER A 37 11.93 6.07 -14.90
CA SER A 37 13.32 6.45 -14.58
C SER A 37 13.84 5.78 -13.29
N LEU A 38 13.02 5.70 -12.24
CA LEU A 38 13.34 4.99 -10.99
C LEU A 38 13.48 3.48 -11.19
N SER A 39 12.65 2.87 -12.04
CA SER A 39 12.72 1.45 -12.37
C SER A 39 13.97 1.11 -13.20
N LEU A 40 14.30 1.94 -14.20
CA LEU A 40 15.47 1.75 -15.05
C LEU A 40 16.79 2.02 -14.31
N ALA A 41 16.81 2.96 -13.36
CA ALA A 41 18.00 3.25 -12.55
C ALA A 41 18.22 2.24 -11.40
N GLY A 42 17.17 1.55 -10.96
CA GLY A 42 17.22 0.57 -9.85
C GLY A 42 17.71 -0.82 -10.24
N PHE A 43 17.73 -1.15 -11.53
CA PHE A 43 18.35 -2.37 -12.06
C PHE A 43 19.76 -2.05 -12.58
N LYS A 44 20.74 -2.08 -11.69
CA LYS A 44 22.17 -2.25 -12.02
C LYS A 44 22.69 -3.53 -11.39
#